data_AF-Q18F67-F1
#
_entry.id   AF-Q18F67-F1
#
_cell.length_a   1.000
_cell.length_b   1.000
_cell.length_c   1.000
_cell.angle_alpha   90.00
_cell.angle_beta   90.00
_cell.angle_gamma   90.00
#
_symmetry.space_group_name_H-M   'P 1'
#
loop_
_entity.id
_entity.type
_entity.pdbx_description
1 polymer ?
#
loop_
_entity_poly.entity_id
_entity_poly.type
_entity_poly.pdbx_seq_one_letter_code
_entity_poly.pdbx_strand_id
1 'polypeptide(L)'
;MRLMRLAKELPQHSGTRLERVAESAFGHLFATKMGAGGESDRGENLPDSVFYISEESLPEDYNSVIGVADEKSGKDAKFGDESVEGKHKNYVEEAREQSVAAEKIAHTFVVLDFDGHQDIEFFDKMSEVYADDEYMVVFTAEALAMVLSAYLAHTVSNELSLVKGSFQSVIYPLFDPDRFNDEDLGLTEIAREAGNQEEYEKKYKRRSDLLIVTTEVVEELIKHYSDSPKEVERILDTYYQPRVPI
;
A
#
# COMPACT_ATOMS: atom_id res chain seq x y z
N MET A 1 1.65 12.78 -11.28
CA MET A 1 1.25 12.44 -12.67
C MET A 1 0.81 13.61 -13.59
N ARG A 2 1.73 14.31 -14.28
CA ARG A 2 1.37 15.19 -15.44
C ARG A 2 1.41 14.42 -16.78
N LEU A 3 2.26 13.39 -16.86
CA LEU A 3 2.56 12.64 -18.09
C LEU A 3 1.47 11.65 -18.50
N MET A 4 0.92 10.88 -17.57
CA MET A 4 -0.18 9.94 -17.88
C MET A 4 -1.49 10.66 -18.24
N ARG A 5 -1.70 11.85 -17.66
CA ARG A 5 -2.84 12.73 -17.95
C ARG A 5 -2.73 13.40 -19.33
N LEU A 6 -1.51 13.63 -19.83
CA LEU A 6 -1.23 14.19 -21.15
C LEU A 6 -1.42 13.19 -22.30
N ALA A 7 -1.30 11.89 -22.03
CA ALA A 7 -1.30 10.87 -23.08
C ALA A 7 -2.70 10.43 -23.58
N LYS A 8 -3.80 10.76 -22.88
CA LYS A 8 -5.18 10.34 -23.25
C LYS A 8 -5.36 8.82 -23.51
N GLU A 9 -4.55 7.96 -22.90
CA GLU A 9 -4.59 6.51 -23.12
C GLU A 9 -5.20 5.71 -21.95
N LEU A 10 -6.42 6.01 -21.52
CA LEU A 10 -7.11 5.10 -20.58
C LEU A 10 -8.47 4.63 -21.14
N PRO A 11 -8.46 3.60 -22.01
CA PRO A 11 -9.64 2.78 -22.31
C PRO A 11 -9.86 1.72 -21.21
N GLN A 12 -10.99 1.01 -21.25
CA GLN A 12 -11.51 0.01 -20.30
C GLN A 12 -10.56 -1.13 -19.83
N HIS A 13 -9.31 -1.18 -20.31
CA HIS A 13 -8.27 -2.13 -19.90
C HIS A 13 -7.35 -1.60 -18.76
N SER A 14 -7.79 -0.57 -18.03
CA SER A 14 -7.00 0.04 -16.95
C SER A 14 -6.94 -0.80 -15.67
N GLY A 15 -7.95 -1.65 -15.42
CA GLY A 15 -8.02 -2.62 -14.30
C GLY A 15 -6.87 -3.59 -14.30
N THR A 16 -6.86 -4.43 -15.34
CA THR A 16 -5.83 -5.44 -15.55
C THR A 16 -4.40 -4.87 -15.62
N ARG A 17 -4.24 -3.57 -15.90
CA ARG A 17 -2.92 -2.92 -15.89
C ARG A 17 -2.48 -2.51 -14.48
N LEU A 18 -3.40 -1.96 -13.67
CA LEU A 18 -3.08 -1.62 -12.29
C LEU A 18 -2.80 -2.88 -11.49
N GLU A 19 -3.64 -3.91 -11.65
CA GLU A 19 -3.47 -5.24 -11.04
C GLU A 19 -2.06 -5.77 -11.30
N ARG A 20 -1.68 -5.95 -12.57
CA ARG A 20 -0.35 -6.46 -12.94
C ARG A 20 0.83 -5.61 -12.44
N VAL A 21 0.65 -4.29 -12.33
CA VAL A 21 1.71 -3.40 -11.84
C VAL A 21 1.87 -3.55 -10.32
N ALA A 22 0.76 -3.63 -9.59
CA ALA A 22 0.77 -3.85 -8.15
C ALA A 22 1.31 -5.24 -7.81
N GLU A 23 0.82 -6.30 -8.49
CA GLU A 23 1.36 -7.66 -8.38
C GLU A 23 2.88 -7.69 -8.60
N SER A 24 3.36 -7.01 -9.66
CA SER A 24 4.78 -6.93 -9.96
C SER A 24 5.55 -6.16 -8.89
N ALA A 25 4.99 -5.09 -8.34
CA ALA A 25 5.61 -4.31 -7.28
C ALA A 25 5.75 -5.16 -6.00
N PHE A 26 4.66 -5.79 -5.53
CA PHE A 26 4.71 -6.67 -4.37
C PHE A 26 5.63 -7.87 -4.60
N GLY A 27 5.62 -8.47 -5.79
CA GLY A 27 6.54 -9.56 -6.13
C GLY A 27 8.02 -9.20 -6.16
N HIS A 28 8.35 -7.92 -6.32
CA HIS A 28 9.73 -7.44 -6.19
C HIS A 28 10.14 -7.17 -4.74
N LEU A 29 9.18 -6.75 -3.91
CA LEU A 29 9.42 -6.35 -2.52
C LEU A 29 9.36 -7.53 -1.55
N PHE A 30 8.47 -8.49 -1.81
CA PHE A 30 8.07 -9.54 -0.87
C PHE A 30 7.88 -10.91 -1.54
N ALA A 31 7.83 -11.97 -0.73
CA ALA A 31 7.43 -13.29 -1.19
C ALA A 31 5.94 -13.26 -1.57
N THR A 32 5.64 -13.27 -2.87
CA THR A 32 4.28 -13.03 -3.38
C THR A 32 3.79 -14.19 -4.24
N LYS A 33 2.57 -14.65 -3.97
CA LYS A 33 1.83 -15.55 -4.85
C LYS A 33 1.02 -14.68 -5.83
N MET A 34 1.51 -14.61 -7.07
CA MET A 34 0.87 -13.85 -8.16
C MET A 34 -0.26 -14.66 -8.80
N GLY A 35 -1.26 -13.97 -9.36
CA GLY A 35 -2.22 -14.54 -10.30
C GLY A 35 -3.10 -15.65 -9.73
N ALA A 36 -3.52 -15.52 -8.47
CA ALA A 36 -4.53 -16.42 -7.90
C ALA A 36 -5.97 -15.91 -8.13
N GLY A 37 -6.18 -14.63 -8.48
CA GLY A 37 -7.49 -14.04 -8.75
C GLY A 37 -7.43 -12.86 -9.75
N GLY A 38 -8.59 -12.39 -10.20
CA GLY A 38 -8.76 -11.23 -11.11
C GLY A 38 -9.89 -11.39 -12.13
N GLU A 39 -10.09 -10.42 -13.04
CA GLU A 39 -11.16 -10.45 -14.08
C GLU A 39 -11.15 -11.71 -14.99
N SER A 40 -10.04 -12.46 -14.97
CA SER A 40 -9.85 -13.70 -15.72
C SER A 40 -10.54 -14.91 -15.08
N ASP A 41 -10.76 -14.90 -13.76
CA ASP A 41 -11.37 -15.98 -12.98
C ASP A 41 -12.78 -15.58 -12.54
N ARG A 42 -13.68 -15.48 -13.53
CA ARG A 42 -15.12 -15.27 -13.30
C ARG A 42 -15.74 -16.50 -12.64
N GLY A 43 -15.53 -16.68 -11.35
CA GLY A 43 -16.16 -17.73 -10.56
C GLY A 43 -15.59 -17.96 -9.17
N GLU A 44 -14.33 -17.60 -8.93
CA GLU A 44 -13.67 -17.81 -7.64
C GLU A 44 -13.39 -16.45 -7.01
N ASN A 45 -13.98 -16.19 -5.84
CA ASN A 45 -13.70 -14.98 -5.06
C ASN A 45 -12.28 -15.13 -4.52
N LEU A 46 -11.27 -14.80 -5.32
CA LEU A 46 -9.85 -14.85 -4.94
C LEU A 46 -9.23 -13.46 -5.00
N PRO A 47 -8.34 -13.08 -4.07
CA PRO A 47 -7.65 -11.79 -4.11
C PRO A 47 -6.72 -11.72 -5.31
N ASP A 48 -6.42 -10.51 -5.76
CA ASP A 48 -5.56 -10.30 -6.93
C ASP A 48 -4.12 -10.76 -6.63
N SER A 49 -3.60 -10.42 -5.45
CA SER A 49 -2.35 -10.99 -4.94
C SER A 49 -2.31 -11.24 -3.44
N VAL A 50 -1.43 -12.17 -3.05
CA VAL A 50 -1.11 -12.43 -1.63
C VAL A 50 0.40 -12.35 -1.45
N PHE A 51 0.85 -11.53 -0.51
CA PHE A 51 2.27 -11.37 -0.19
C PHE A 51 2.56 -11.68 1.28
N TYR A 52 3.79 -12.08 1.57
CA TYR A 52 4.25 -12.37 2.92
C TYR A 52 5.51 -11.57 3.24
N ILE A 53 5.45 -10.84 4.36
CA ILE A 53 6.59 -10.19 4.99
C ILE A 53 7.06 -11.08 6.14
N SER A 54 8.20 -11.75 5.94
CA SER A 54 8.74 -12.72 6.87
C SER A 54 9.46 -12.06 8.05
N GLU A 55 9.20 -12.54 9.26
CA GLU A 55 9.95 -12.17 10.47
C GLU A 55 11.47 -12.38 10.30
N GLU A 56 11.90 -13.40 9.54
CA GLU A 56 13.32 -13.67 9.29
C GLU A 56 14.04 -12.54 8.54
N SER A 57 13.28 -11.72 7.82
CA SER A 57 13.79 -10.59 7.03
C SER A 57 13.72 -9.24 7.77
N LEU A 58 13.20 -9.27 9.00
CA LEU A 58 12.90 -8.12 9.84
C LEU A 58 13.69 -8.18 11.16
N PRO A 59 13.77 -7.06 11.92
CA PRO A 59 14.32 -7.06 13.27
C PRO A 59 13.49 -7.95 14.24
N GLU A 60 14.11 -8.40 15.34
CA GLU A 60 13.50 -9.36 16.29
C GLU A 60 12.18 -8.89 16.94
N ASP A 61 11.89 -7.59 16.92
CA ASP A 61 10.69 -6.97 17.48
C ASP A 61 9.60 -6.68 16.43
N TYR A 62 9.72 -7.25 15.23
CA TYR A 62 8.78 -7.03 14.13
C TYR A 62 7.96 -8.29 13.88
N ASN A 63 6.65 -8.10 13.73
CA ASN A 63 5.73 -9.20 13.50
C ASN A 63 5.67 -9.56 12.02
N SER A 64 5.45 -10.84 11.74
CA SER A 64 5.21 -11.30 10.37
C SER A 64 3.83 -10.85 9.85
N VAL A 65 3.75 -10.45 8.58
CA VAL A 65 2.51 -9.91 7.97
C VAL A 65 2.16 -10.69 6.71
N ILE A 66 0.91 -11.17 6.60
CA ILE A 66 0.31 -11.58 5.33
C ILE A 66 -0.51 -10.43 4.77
N GLY A 67 -0.13 -9.97 3.58
CA GLY A 67 -0.89 -9.01 2.81
C GLY A 67 -1.83 -9.69 1.83
N VAL A 68 -3.09 -9.30 1.85
CA VAL A 68 -4.12 -9.75 0.92
C VAL A 68 -4.52 -8.54 0.09
N ALA A 69 -4.08 -8.48 -1.16
CA ALA A 69 -4.18 -7.30 -1.99
C ALA A 69 -5.32 -7.40 -3.03
N ASP A 70 -6.08 -6.32 -3.14
CA ASP A 70 -7.12 -6.09 -4.16
C ASP A 70 -6.85 -4.74 -4.85
N GLU A 71 -6.84 -4.72 -6.18
CA GLU A 71 -6.59 -3.51 -6.94
C GLU A 71 -7.88 -2.89 -7.49
N LYS A 72 -8.02 -1.57 -7.31
CA LYS A 72 -9.22 -0.83 -7.75
C LYS A 72 -8.83 0.25 -8.76
N SER A 73 -9.06 -0.04 -10.04
CA SER A 73 -8.76 0.88 -11.15
C SER A 73 -9.93 1.78 -11.58
N GLY A 74 -11.05 1.74 -10.86
CA GLY A 74 -12.19 2.61 -11.13
C GLY A 74 -11.71 4.06 -11.16
N LYS A 75 -12.24 4.87 -12.09
CA LYS A 75 -11.90 6.30 -12.21
C LYS A 75 -12.10 7.08 -10.90
N ASP A 76 -12.92 6.50 -10.04
CA ASP A 76 -13.14 6.79 -8.63
C ASP A 76 -13.23 5.40 -7.96
N ALA A 77 -12.42 5.10 -6.94
CA ALA A 77 -12.57 3.86 -6.17
C ALA A 77 -13.90 3.96 -5.39
N LYS A 78 -15.00 3.50 -6.01
CA LYS A 78 -16.36 3.56 -5.45
C LYS A 78 -16.55 2.56 -4.31
N PHE A 79 -15.81 2.74 -3.23
CA PHE A 79 -15.98 1.99 -1.99
C PHE A 79 -17.42 2.12 -1.44
N GLY A 80 -18.15 3.18 -1.79
CA GLY A 80 -19.53 3.40 -1.36
C GLY A 80 -20.56 2.38 -1.88
N ASP A 81 -20.33 1.80 -3.08
CA ASP A 81 -21.25 0.83 -3.71
C ASP A 81 -20.82 -0.63 -3.50
N GLU A 82 -19.66 -0.84 -2.87
CA GLU A 82 -19.07 -2.17 -2.71
C GLU A 82 -19.60 -2.88 -1.46
N SER A 83 -20.10 -4.10 -1.66
CA SER A 83 -20.57 -4.93 -0.55
C SER A 83 -19.37 -5.45 0.24
N VAL A 84 -19.29 -5.06 1.51
CA VAL A 84 -18.40 -5.68 2.50
C VAL A 84 -18.77 -7.15 2.71
N GLU A 85 -20.06 -7.47 2.65
CA GLU A 85 -20.54 -8.86 2.72
C GLU A 85 -20.19 -9.61 1.42
N GLY A 86 -19.41 -10.68 1.54
CA GLY A 86 -19.02 -11.56 0.43
C GLY A 86 -17.51 -11.56 0.19
N LYS A 87 -17.08 -10.87 -0.89
CA LYS A 87 -15.71 -10.93 -1.46
C LYS A 87 -14.61 -10.68 -0.41
N HIS A 88 -14.60 -9.49 0.17
CA HIS A 88 -13.54 -9.01 1.08
C HIS A 88 -13.52 -9.74 2.42
N LYS A 89 -14.70 -10.07 2.96
CA LYS A 89 -14.80 -10.93 4.14
C LYS A 89 -14.17 -12.30 3.88
N ASN A 90 -14.50 -12.94 2.76
CA ASN A 90 -13.96 -14.26 2.43
C ASN A 90 -12.43 -14.21 2.27
N TYR A 91 -11.89 -13.13 1.71
CA TYR A 91 -10.44 -12.95 1.58
C TYR A 91 -9.71 -13.00 2.91
N VAL A 92 -10.22 -12.27 3.89
CA VAL A 92 -9.63 -12.19 5.22
C VAL A 92 -9.86 -13.48 5.99
N GLU A 93 -11.05 -14.09 5.88
CA GLU A 93 -11.33 -15.39 6.50
C GLU A 93 -10.44 -16.51 5.93
N GLU A 94 -10.26 -16.56 4.61
CA GLU A 94 -9.35 -17.52 3.97
C GLU A 94 -7.89 -17.26 4.35
N ALA A 95 -7.47 -16.00 4.42
CA ALA A 95 -6.14 -15.64 4.89
C ALA A 95 -5.93 -16.11 6.33
N ARG A 96 -6.92 -15.93 7.21
CA ARG A 96 -6.91 -16.39 8.60
C ARG A 96 -6.82 -17.91 8.72
N GLU A 97 -7.56 -18.65 7.89
CA GLU A 97 -7.51 -20.12 7.87
C GLU A 97 -6.16 -20.65 7.35
N GLN A 98 -5.50 -19.88 6.47
CA GLN A 98 -4.25 -20.26 5.83
C GLN A 98 -2.99 -19.62 6.47
N SER A 99 -3.16 -18.65 7.37
CA SER A 99 -2.08 -17.94 8.08
C SER A 99 -1.48 -18.80 9.19
N VAL A 100 -0.91 -19.95 8.84
CA VAL A 100 -0.25 -20.85 9.79
C VAL A 100 1.07 -20.24 10.33
N ALA A 101 1.55 -19.12 9.77
CA ALA A 101 2.86 -18.52 10.07
C ALA A 101 2.91 -16.98 10.09
N ALA A 102 1.76 -16.30 10.11
CA ALA A 102 1.73 -14.83 10.18
C ALA A 102 0.99 -14.36 11.41
N GLU A 103 1.55 -13.37 12.08
CA GLU A 103 0.96 -12.76 13.29
C GLU A 103 -0.09 -11.71 12.94
N LYS A 104 0.03 -11.09 11.76
CA LYS A 104 -0.81 -9.99 11.31
C LYS A 104 -1.35 -10.20 9.90
N ILE A 105 -2.55 -9.69 9.63
CA ILE A 105 -3.18 -9.73 8.31
C ILE A 105 -3.48 -8.30 7.83
N ALA A 106 -2.81 -7.89 6.76
CA ALA A 106 -3.00 -6.61 6.10
C ALA A 106 -3.94 -6.77 4.90
N HIS A 107 -5.20 -6.36 5.05
CA HIS A 107 -6.12 -6.24 3.92
C HIS A 107 -5.76 -4.99 3.12
N THR A 108 -5.09 -5.21 1.99
CA THR A 108 -4.37 -4.18 1.23
C THR A 108 -5.15 -3.79 -0.01
N PHE A 109 -5.31 -2.49 -0.23
CA PHE A 109 -5.92 -1.95 -1.43
C PHE A 109 -4.91 -1.09 -2.19
N VAL A 110 -4.84 -1.27 -3.52
CA VAL A 110 -4.11 -0.33 -4.39
C VAL A 110 -5.10 0.44 -5.24
N VAL A 111 -5.14 1.76 -5.05
CA VAL A 111 -6.11 2.66 -5.70
C VAL A 111 -5.40 3.71 -6.54
N LEU A 112 -6.04 4.16 -7.62
CA LEU A 112 -5.50 5.26 -8.44
C LEU A 112 -5.64 6.62 -7.73
N ASP A 113 -6.77 6.82 -7.07
CA ASP A 113 -7.10 8.04 -6.33
C ASP A 113 -8.18 7.70 -5.29
N PHE A 114 -8.31 8.54 -4.26
CA PHE A 114 -9.26 8.38 -3.17
C PHE A 114 -10.43 9.37 -3.32
N ASP A 115 -11.67 8.89 -3.36
CA ASP A 115 -12.84 9.78 -3.35
C ASP A 115 -13.33 10.05 -1.91
N GLY A 116 -13.24 11.31 -1.47
CA GLY A 116 -14.02 11.81 -0.34
C GLY A 116 -13.70 11.17 1.00
N HIS A 117 -14.73 10.66 1.71
CA HIS A 117 -14.62 9.94 3.00
C HIS A 117 -14.85 8.43 2.84
N GLN A 118 -14.86 7.91 1.61
CA GLN A 118 -15.33 6.55 1.33
C GLN A 118 -14.41 5.45 1.86
N ASP A 119 -13.11 5.73 1.94
CA ASP A 119 -12.11 4.90 2.61
C ASP A 119 -12.43 4.69 4.10
N ILE A 120 -12.79 5.76 4.80
CA ILE A 120 -13.20 5.72 6.20
C ILE A 120 -14.52 4.95 6.35
N GLU A 121 -15.51 5.22 5.49
CA GLU A 121 -16.81 4.53 5.56
C GLU A 121 -16.68 3.03 5.26
N PHE A 122 -15.82 2.66 4.32
CA PHE A 122 -15.55 1.27 4.00
C PHE A 122 -14.75 0.57 5.09
N PHE A 123 -13.74 1.25 5.65
CA PHE A 123 -13.01 0.79 6.82
C PHE A 123 -13.97 0.50 7.97
N ASP A 124 -14.88 1.42 8.29
CA ASP A 124 -15.80 1.24 9.42
C ASP A 124 -16.64 -0.03 9.24
N LYS A 125 -17.11 -0.31 8.02
CA LYS A 125 -17.84 -1.54 7.72
C LYS A 125 -16.96 -2.80 7.82
N MET A 126 -15.72 -2.75 7.32
CA MET A 126 -14.78 -3.87 7.40
C MET A 126 -14.30 -4.12 8.84
N SER A 127 -14.24 -3.08 9.67
CA SER A 127 -13.80 -3.16 11.07
C SER A 127 -14.73 -4.04 11.92
N GLU A 128 -15.99 -4.18 11.52
CA GLU A 128 -16.94 -5.11 12.13
C GLU A 128 -16.66 -6.59 11.78
N VAL A 129 -15.82 -6.85 10.78
CA VAL A 129 -15.45 -8.19 10.28
C VAL A 129 -14.05 -8.60 10.74
N TYR A 130 -13.15 -7.64 10.89
CA TYR A 130 -11.78 -7.87 11.32
C TYR A 130 -11.72 -8.47 12.73
N ALA A 131 -10.86 -9.47 12.90
CA ALA A 131 -10.41 -9.96 14.20
C ALA A 131 -9.22 -9.13 14.72
N ASP A 132 -8.75 -9.46 15.92
CA ASP A 132 -7.49 -8.89 16.44
C ASP A 132 -6.35 -9.13 15.43
N ASP A 133 -5.46 -8.14 15.27
CA ASP A 133 -4.32 -8.16 14.35
C ASP A 133 -4.66 -8.19 12.85
N GLU A 134 -5.92 -7.88 12.49
CA GLU A 134 -6.39 -7.69 11.12
C GLU A 134 -6.73 -6.21 10.87
N TYR A 135 -6.20 -5.63 9.79
CA TYR A 135 -6.30 -4.20 9.54
C TYR A 135 -6.32 -3.87 8.06
N MET A 136 -6.60 -2.60 7.73
CA MET A 136 -6.67 -2.14 6.35
C MET A 136 -5.50 -1.24 5.99
N VAL A 137 -4.88 -1.52 4.86
CA VAL A 137 -3.82 -0.69 4.27
C VAL A 137 -4.26 -0.24 2.90
N VAL A 138 -4.23 1.06 2.62
CA VAL A 138 -4.57 1.58 1.30
C VAL A 138 -3.41 2.36 0.71
N PHE A 139 -2.85 1.85 -0.38
CA PHE A 139 -1.81 2.50 -1.16
C PHE A 139 -2.40 3.28 -2.32
N THR A 140 -1.92 4.50 -2.55
CA THR A 140 -2.02 5.06 -3.90
C THR A 140 -1.07 4.32 -4.83
N ALA A 141 -1.45 4.17 -6.09
CA ALA A 141 -0.58 3.61 -7.12
C ALA A 141 0.72 4.42 -7.26
N GLU A 142 0.67 5.74 -7.06
CA GLU A 142 1.87 6.60 -7.06
C GLU A 142 2.80 6.30 -5.88
N ALA A 143 2.26 6.07 -4.67
CA ALA A 143 3.04 5.72 -3.49
C ALA A 143 3.72 4.35 -3.65
N LEU A 144 2.99 3.34 -4.13
CA LEU A 144 3.57 2.02 -4.39
C LEU A 144 4.66 2.09 -5.48
N ALA A 145 4.44 2.89 -6.53
CA ALA A 145 5.45 3.13 -7.55
C ALA A 145 6.71 3.84 -6.99
N MET A 146 6.55 4.74 -6.01
CA MET A 146 7.67 5.40 -5.33
C MET A 146 8.47 4.41 -4.50
N VAL A 147 7.82 3.54 -3.71
CA VAL A 147 8.48 2.46 -2.97
C VAL A 147 9.28 1.56 -3.92
N LEU A 148 8.66 1.11 -5.02
CA LEU A 148 9.33 0.28 -6.01
C LEU A 148 10.51 1.01 -6.68
N SER A 149 10.35 2.31 -6.96
CA SER A 149 11.42 3.12 -7.55
C SER A 149 12.62 3.26 -6.61
N ALA A 150 12.37 3.49 -5.31
CA ALA A 150 13.42 3.53 -4.28
C ALA A 150 14.12 2.17 -4.15
N TYR A 151 13.38 1.06 -4.22
CA TYR A 151 13.92 -0.29 -4.20
C TYR A 151 14.84 -0.57 -5.40
N LEU A 152 14.40 -0.21 -6.61
CA LEU A 152 15.16 -0.44 -7.85
C LEU A 152 16.35 0.52 -8.00
N ALA A 153 16.33 1.67 -7.33
CA ALA A 153 17.45 2.61 -7.27
C ALA A 153 18.52 2.07 -6.31
N HIS A 154 19.46 1.27 -6.82
CA HIS A 154 20.49 0.60 -6.00
C HIS A 154 21.22 1.50 -4.99
N THR A 155 21.51 2.77 -5.33
CA THR A 155 22.14 3.71 -4.39
C THR A 155 21.25 3.94 -3.17
N VAL A 156 19.97 4.25 -3.40
CA VAL A 156 18.97 4.53 -2.35
C VAL A 156 18.69 3.25 -1.56
N SER A 157 18.41 2.15 -2.25
CA SER A 157 18.11 0.86 -1.63
C SER A 157 19.25 0.37 -0.73
N ASN A 158 20.50 0.52 -1.17
CA ASN A 158 21.66 0.16 -0.36
C ASN A 158 21.85 1.09 0.84
N GLU A 159 21.70 2.40 0.68
CA GLU A 159 21.78 3.36 1.80
C GLU A 159 20.75 3.01 2.87
N LEU A 160 19.49 2.85 2.48
CA LEU A 160 18.40 2.51 3.40
C LEU A 160 18.60 1.14 4.05
N SER A 161 19.07 0.16 3.29
CA SER A 161 19.41 -1.18 3.83
C SER A 161 20.58 -1.13 4.81
N LEU A 162 21.55 -0.22 4.65
CA LEU A 162 22.64 -0.06 5.61
C LEU A 162 22.15 0.48 6.96
N VAL A 163 21.12 1.32 6.96
CA VAL A 163 20.56 1.93 8.17
C VAL A 163 19.71 0.94 8.96
N LYS A 164 18.89 0.11 8.28
CA LYS A 164 17.93 -0.80 8.93
C LYS A 164 18.17 -2.30 8.70
N GLY A 165 19.28 -2.67 8.08
CA GLY A 165 19.66 -4.06 7.77
C GLY A 165 19.07 -4.61 6.47
N SER A 166 17.85 -4.19 6.10
CA SER A 166 17.22 -4.53 4.82
C SER A 166 16.28 -3.43 4.33
N PHE A 167 16.06 -3.34 3.02
CA PHE A 167 15.07 -2.41 2.46
C PHE A 167 13.66 -2.75 2.95
N GLN A 168 13.33 -4.04 3.12
CA GLN A 168 12.03 -4.45 3.68
C GLN A 168 11.81 -3.87 5.07
N SER A 169 12.84 -3.85 5.94
CA SER A 169 12.73 -3.29 7.29
C SER A 169 12.46 -1.77 7.29
N VAL A 170 12.88 -1.07 6.23
CA VAL A 170 12.68 0.37 6.05
C VAL A 170 11.23 0.67 5.69
N ILE A 171 10.65 -0.12 4.80
CA ILE A 171 9.28 0.08 4.30
C ILE A 171 8.22 -0.65 5.13
N TYR A 172 8.62 -1.52 6.06
CA TYR A 172 7.73 -2.26 6.94
C TYR A 172 6.69 -1.39 7.67
N PRO A 173 7.03 -0.17 8.15
CA PRO A 173 6.04 0.70 8.78
C PRO A 173 4.83 1.03 7.89
N LEU A 174 4.95 0.92 6.56
CA LEU A 174 3.82 1.12 5.64
C LEU A 174 2.80 -0.03 5.66
N PHE A 175 3.11 -1.13 6.33
CA PHE A 175 2.34 -2.37 6.34
C PHE A 175 1.98 -2.84 7.75
N ASP A 176 2.37 -2.12 8.81
CA ASP A 176 2.13 -2.51 10.21
C ASP A 176 1.59 -1.33 11.03
N PRO A 177 0.41 -1.44 11.68
CA PRO A 177 -0.20 -0.35 12.41
C PRO A 177 0.65 0.18 13.57
N ASP A 178 1.31 -0.69 14.34
CA ASP A 178 2.06 -0.26 15.52
C ASP A 178 3.24 0.61 15.09
N ARG A 179 3.90 0.24 13.99
CA ARG A 179 4.99 1.04 13.41
C ARG A 179 4.50 2.24 12.65
N PHE A 180 3.40 2.15 11.91
CA PHE A 180 2.83 3.28 11.19
C PHE A 180 2.41 4.41 12.12
N ASN A 181 1.81 4.05 13.25
CA ASN A 181 1.31 4.98 14.26
C ASN A 181 2.40 5.45 15.25
N ASP A 182 3.65 5.04 15.07
CA ASP A 182 4.77 5.47 15.91
C ASP A 182 4.97 7.00 15.79
N GLU A 183 4.87 7.70 16.93
CA GLU A 183 5.01 9.15 17.00
C GLU A 183 6.38 9.63 16.50
N ASP A 184 7.43 8.80 16.62
CA ASP A 184 8.78 9.13 16.16
C ASP A 184 8.88 9.17 14.63
N LEU A 185 8.02 8.41 13.92
CA LEU A 185 7.97 8.42 12.45
C LEU A 185 7.03 9.50 11.91
N GLY A 186 6.01 9.90 12.68
CA GLY A 186 5.09 10.99 12.33
C GLY A 186 4.19 10.71 11.10
N LEU A 187 4.11 9.46 10.62
CA LEU A 187 3.38 9.12 9.38
C LEU A 187 1.88 9.37 9.51
N THR A 188 1.31 9.13 10.68
CA THR A 188 -0.12 9.35 10.99
C THR A 188 -0.56 10.82 10.90
N GLU A 189 0.39 11.75 11.04
CA GLU A 189 0.13 13.18 10.92
C GLU A 189 0.03 13.63 9.46
N ILE A 190 0.53 12.81 8.53
CA ILE A 190 0.44 13.03 7.09
C ILE A 190 -0.91 12.48 6.62
N ALA A 191 -1.95 13.26 6.89
CA ALA A 191 -3.25 13.00 6.31
C ALA A 191 -3.26 13.45 4.85
N ARG A 192 -3.87 12.64 3.98
CA ARG A 192 -4.14 13.04 2.59
C ARG A 192 -5.00 14.30 2.54
N GLU A 193 -4.91 15.02 1.43
CA GLU A 193 -5.90 16.05 1.10
C GLU A 193 -7.25 15.39 0.76
N ALA A 194 -8.29 15.79 1.49
CA ALA A 194 -9.68 15.42 1.30
C ALA A 194 -10.55 16.68 1.38
N GLY A 195 -11.85 16.56 1.07
CA GLY A 195 -12.77 17.70 1.07
C GLY A 195 -12.80 18.48 2.40
N ASN A 196 -13.64 18.07 3.36
CA ASN A 196 -13.64 18.68 4.69
C ASN A 196 -12.43 18.17 5.50
N GLN A 197 -11.25 18.71 5.22
CA GLN A 197 -9.96 18.22 5.73
C GLN A 197 -9.93 18.02 7.25
N GLU A 198 -10.40 19.00 8.02
CA GLU A 198 -10.36 18.95 9.49
C GLU A 198 -11.24 17.81 10.05
N GLU A 199 -12.42 17.62 9.48
CA GLU A 199 -13.32 16.53 9.87
C GLU A 199 -12.75 15.17 9.46
N TYR A 200 -12.16 15.11 8.27
CA TYR A 200 -11.50 13.92 7.76
C TYR A 200 -10.34 13.49 8.66
N GLU A 201 -9.39 14.39 8.95
CA GLU A 201 -8.25 14.15 9.82
C GLU A 201 -8.68 13.65 11.19
N LYS A 202 -9.67 14.31 11.80
CA LYS A 202 -10.19 13.92 13.11
C LYS A 202 -10.83 12.53 13.09
N LYS A 203 -11.47 12.14 11.98
CA LYS A 203 -12.02 10.79 11.81
C LYS A 203 -10.88 9.79 11.59
N TYR A 204 -9.95 10.08 10.69
CA TYR A 204 -8.83 9.21 10.38
C TYR A 204 -8.00 8.86 11.62
N LYS A 205 -7.57 9.87 12.40
CA LYS A 205 -6.76 9.69 13.62
C LYS A 205 -7.39 8.83 14.72
N ARG A 206 -8.67 8.50 14.62
CA ARG A 206 -9.36 7.61 15.58
C ARG A 206 -9.30 6.14 15.19
N ARG A 207 -8.71 5.82 14.03
CA ARG A 207 -8.69 4.49 13.42
C ARG A 207 -7.24 4.07 13.24
N SER A 208 -6.63 3.55 14.31
CA SER A 208 -5.24 3.09 14.31
C SER A 208 -4.99 2.00 13.25
N ASP A 209 -6.02 1.22 12.94
CA ASP A 209 -5.93 0.05 12.05
C ASP A 209 -6.26 0.40 10.59
N LEU A 210 -6.31 1.70 10.26
CA LEU A 210 -6.45 2.22 8.91
C LEU A 210 -5.18 2.96 8.51
N LEU A 211 -4.38 2.34 7.64
CA LEU A 211 -3.14 2.92 7.13
C LEU A 211 -3.38 3.46 5.72
N ILE A 212 -3.23 4.76 5.54
CA ILE A 212 -3.34 5.39 4.22
C ILE A 212 -1.96 5.81 3.77
N VAL A 213 -1.45 5.15 2.73
CA VAL A 213 -0.09 5.33 2.22
C VAL A 213 -0.12 6.14 0.94
N THR A 214 0.15 7.44 1.07
CA THR A 214 0.33 8.38 -0.05
C THR A 214 1.82 8.56 -0.37
N THR A 215 2.11 9.31 -1.44
CA THR A 215 3.49 9.66 -1.81
C THR A 215 4.18 10.43 -0.69
N GLU A 216 3.48 11.34 -0.03
CA GLU A 216 4.00 12.15 1.07
C GLU A 216 4.37 11.28 2.28
N VAL A 217 3.56 10.26 2.59
CA VAL A 217 3.85 9.27 3.64
C VAL A 217 5.12 8.48 3.33
N VAL A 218 5.25 8.01 2.08
CA VAL A 218 6.45 7.28 1.64
C VAL A 218 7.69 8.19 1.67
N GLU A 219 7.56 9.43 1.22
CA GLU A 219 8.64 10.41 1.27
C GLU A 219 9.11 10.66 2.70
N GLU A 220 8.20 10.90 3.64
CA GLU A 220 8.56 11.14 5.04
C GLU A 220 9.28 9.93 5.64
N LEU A 221 8.76 8.72 5.40
CA LEU A 221 9.39 7.50 5.87
C LEU A 221 10.83 7.34 5.34
N ILE A 222 11.04 7.58 4.05
CA ILE A 222 12.38 7.46 3.47
C ILE A 222 13.30 8.57 4.00
N LYS A 223 12.79 9.80 4.18
CA LYS A 223 13.56 10.92 4.76
C LYS A 223 13.98 10.65 6.20
N HIS A 224 13.12 9.99 6.98
CA HIS A 224 13.43 9.59 8.35
C HIS A 224 14.63 8.66 8.43
N TYR A 225 14.81 7.77 7.43
CA TYR A 225 15.91 6.80 7.41
C TYR A 225 17.09 7.17 6.52
N SER A 226 17.02 8.25 5.76
CA SER A 226 18.15 8.72 4.94
C SER A 226 18.98 9.74 5.71
N ASP A 227 20.30 9.49 5.77
CA ASP A 227 21.28 10.44 6.29
C ASP A 227 21.46 11.65 5.35
N SER A 228 20.98 11.54 4.09
CA SER A 228 20.99 12.60 3.08
C SER A 228 19.64 12.74 2.37
N PRO A 229 18.60 13.27 3.04
CA PRO A 229 17.24 13.38 2.49
C PRO A 229 17.18 14.06 1.12
N LYS A 230 18.07 15.03 0.88
CA LYS A 230 18.17 15.81 -0.37
C LYS A 230 18.74 15.04 -1.56
N GLU A 231 19.43 13.93 -1.33
CA GLU A 231 19.96 13.06 -2.39
C GLU A 231 18.89 12.07 -2.83
N VAL A 232 18.17 11.48 -1.87
CA VAL A 232 16.96 10.69 -2.12
C VAL A 232 15.91 11.51 -2.88
N GLU A 233 15.55 12.70 -2.38
CA GLU A 233 14.60 13.60 -3.06
C GLU A 233 15.02 13.86 -4.51
N ARG A 234 16.31 14.15 -4.75
CA ARG A 234 16.82 14.37 -6.11
C ARG A 234 16.75 13.14 -7.01
N ILE A 235 17.02 11.95 -6.46
CA ILE A 235 16.95 10.69 -7.22
C ILE A 235 15.49 10.39 -7.59
N LEU A 236 14.58 10.52 -6.63
CA LEU A 236 13.14 10.35 -6.84
C LEU A 236 12.63 11.36 -7.88
N ASP A 237 12.93 12.66 -7.69
CA ASP A 237 12.57 13.73 -8.62
C ASP A 237 13.08 13.48 -10.05
N THR A 238 14.33 13.03 -10.18
CA THR A 238 14.95 12.76 -11.49
C THR A 238 14.27 11.59 -12.19
N TYR A 239 13.82 10.58 -11.45
CA TYR A 239 13.17 9.40 -12.02
C TYR A 239 11.79 9.71 -12.62
N TYR A 240 11.06 10.66 -12.02
CA TYR A 240 9.76 11.11 -12.52
C TYR A 240 9.84 12.16 -13.65
N GLN A 241 11.05 12.58 -14.04
CA GLN A 241 11.21 13.46 -15.20
C GLN A 241 11.15 12.67 -16.51
N PRO A 242 10.39 13.13 -17.52
CA PRO A 242 10.37 12.49 -18.82
C PRO A 242 11.76 12.58 -19.45
N ARG A 243 12.35 11.44 -19.80
CA ARG A 243 13.61 11.42 -20.53
C ARG A 243 13.39 12.11 -21.88
N VAL A 244 14.19 13.14 -22.16
CA VAL A 244 14.22 13.77 -23.49
C VAL A 244 14.63 12.68 -24.50
N PRO A 245 13.87 12.45 -25.57
CA PRO A 245 14.26 11.48 -26.59
C PRO A 245 15.60 11.90 -27.19
N ILE A 246 16.55 10.96 -27.26
CA ILE A 246 17.80 11.11 -28.04
C ILE A 246 17.49 10.86 -29.51
#